data_AF-A0A2S0UPF4-F1
#
_entry.id   AF-A0A2S0UPF4-F1
#
_cell.length_a   1.000
_cell.length_b   1.000
_cell.length_c   1.000
_cell.angle_alpha   90.00
_cell.angle_beta   90.00
_cell.angle_gamma   90.00
#
_symmetry.space_group_name_H-M   'P 1'
#
loop_
_entity.id
_entity.type
_entity.pdbx_description
1 polymer ?
#
loop_
_entity_poly.entity_id
_entity_poly.type
_entity_poly.pdbx_seq_one_letter_code
_entity_poly.pdbx_strand_id
1 'polypeptide(L)'
;MHGMMQHVVEGPAALSLAMAEGHLQQAMSRSDMVDVLVAASELDRMVRSLGPSARSDQDRAALLRAGDVVGSVLMRLETEMTRGLAARRNDARLRNAYFVPDLT
;
A
#
# COMPACT_ATOMS: atom_id res chain seq x y z
N MET A 1 31.50 -3.02 -16.33
CA MET A 1 30.86 -4.33 -16.08
C MET A 1 29.90 -4.14 -14.92
N HIS A 2 28.62 -3.87 -15.23
CA HIS A 2 27.57 -3.63 -14.24
C HIS A 2 27.14 -4.97 -13.66
N GLY A 3 27.57 -5.26 -12.44
CA GLY A 3 27.03 -6.36 -11.66
C GLY A 3 25.59 -6.03 -11.28
N MET A 4 24.63 -6.65 -11.96
CA MET A 4 23.27 -6.74 -11.45
C MET A 4 23.35 -7.55 -10.16
N MET A 5 23.37 -6.87 -9.02
CA MET A 5 23.07 -7.47 -7.74
C MET A 5 21.61 -7.94 -7.82
N GLN A 6 21.42 -9.16 -8.31
CA GLN A 6 20.23 -9.94 -8.06
C GLN A 6 20.16 -10.04 -6.53
N HIS A 7 19.25 -9.29 -5.92
CA HIS A 7 18.89 -9.49 -4.52
C HIS A 7 18.36 -10.92 -4.43
N VAL A 8 19.23 -11.86 -4.08
CA VAL A 8 18.82 -13.23 -3.82
C VAL A 8 17.91 -13.14 -2.61
N VAL A 9 16.63 -13.41 -2.85
CA VAL A 9 15.63 -13.47 -1.81
C VAL A 9 15.84 -14.79 -1.09
N GLU A 10 16.83 -14.84 -0.19
CA GLU A 10 17.17 -16.06 0.52
C GLU A 10 16.25 -16.21 1.74
N GLY A 11 15.45 -17.27 1.74
CA GLY A 11 14.56 -17.65 2.85
C GLY A 11 13.06 -17.44 2.56
N PRO A 12 12.18 -18.31 3.11
CA PRO A 12 10.75 -18.31 2.82
C PRO A 12 10.03 -17.04 3.29
N ALA A 13 10.51 -16.39 4.35
CA ALA A 13 9.97 -15.12 4.83
C ALA A 13 10.28 -13.95 3.87
N ALA A 14 11.51 -13.89 3.36
CA ALA A 14 11.91 -12.87 2.40
C ALA A 14 11.15 -13.03 1.07
N LEU A 15 10.89 -14.27 0.64
CA LEU A 15 10.09 -14.57 -0.55
C LEU A 15 8.64 -14.14 -0.38
N SER A 16 8.04 -14.51 0.75
CA SER A 16 6.66 -14.12 1.07
C SER A 16 6.50 -12.60 1.10
N LEU A 17 7.51 -11.89 1.62
CA LEU A 17 7.50 -10.43 1.68
C LEU A 17 7.58 -9.81 0.28
N ALA A 18 8.48 -10.31 -0.56
CA ALA A 18 8.62 -9.84 -1.94
C ALA A 18 7.34 -10.06 -2.76
N MET A 19 6.64 -11.17 -2.54
CA MET A 19 5.35 -11.45 -3.18
C MET A 19 4.25 -10.49 -2.71
N ALA A 20 4.14 -10.26 -1.39
CA ALA A 20 3.18 -9.31 -0.83
C ALA A 20 3.43 -7.89 -1.34
N GLU A 21 4.71 -7.47 -1.43
CA GLU A 21 5.11 -6.19 -2.01
C GLU A 21 4.71 -6.09 -3.50
N GLY A 22 4.93 -7.14 -4.29
CA GLY A 22 4.54 -7.17 -5.71
C GLY A 22 3.03 -7.05 -5.92
N HIS A 23 2.24 -7.79 -5.14
CA HIS A 23 0.78 -7.69 -5.19
C HIS A 23 0.27 -6.31 -4.80
N LEU A 24 0.87 -5.71 -3.77
CA LEU A 24 0.54 -4.38 -3.32
C LEU A 24 0.87 -3.31 -4.37
N GLN A 25 2.05 -3.37 -5.00
CA GLN A 25 2.42 -2.47 -6.10
C GLN A 25 1.43 -2.59 -7.27
N GLN A 26 1.00 -3.81 -7.59
CA GLN A 26 -0.01 -4.06 -8.62
C GLN A 26 -1.38 -3.48 -8.25
N ALA A 27 -1.85 -3.71 -7.02
CA ALA A 27 -3.13 -3.15 -6.53
C ALA A 27 -3.11 -1.62 -6.54
N MET A 28 -2.01 -1.01 -6.10
CA MET A 28 -1.80 0.44 -6.15
C MET A 28 -1.83 0.98 -7.58
N SER A 29 -1.25 0.27 -8.55
CA SER A 29 -1.26 0.69 -9.96
C SER A 29 -2.67 0.70 -10.57
N ARG A 30 -3.56 -0.15 -10.05
CA ARG A 30 -4.96 -0.27 -10.49
C ARG A 30 -5.91 0.64 -9.73
N SER A 31 -5.41 1.39 -8.74
CA SER A 31 -6.23 2.18 -7.81
C SER A 31 -7.32 1.36 -7.11
N ASP A 32 -7.10 0.06 -6.93
CA ASP A 32 -8.03 -0.80 -6.20
C ASP A 32 -7.75 -0.68 -4.70
N MET A 33 -8.46 0.22 -4.03
CA MET A 33 -8.27 0.48 -2.60
C MET A 33 -8.60 -0.72 -1.71
N VAL A 34 -9.47 -1.63 -2.14
CA VAL A 34 -9.79 -2.82 -1.35
C VAL A 34 -8.60 -3.77 -1.38
N ASP A 35 -8.06 -4.04 -2.57
CA ASP A 35 -6.87 -4.90 -2.72
C ASP A 35 -5.64 -4.30 -2.02
N VAL A 36 -5.48 -2.97 -2.06
CA VAL A 36 -4.40 -2.27 -1.32
C VAL A 36 -4.52 -2.50 0.19
N LEU A 37 -5.73 -2.41 0.76
CA LEU A 37 -5.95 -2.61 2.19
C LEU A 37 -5.78 -4.07 2.62
N VAL A 38 -6.19 -5.02 1.78
CA VAL A 38 -5.98 -6.46 2.03
C VAL A 38 -4.48 -6.77 2.03
N ALA A 39 -3.76 -6.36 0.98
CA ALA A 39 -2.32 -6.60 0.88
C ALA A 39 -1.53 -5.93 2.03
N ALA A 40 -1.93 -4.72 2.44
CA ALA A 40 -1.34 -4.05 3.60
C ALA A 40 -1.58 -4.80 4.92
N SER A 41 -2.77 -5.39 5.09
CA SER A 41 -3.13 -6.17 6.28
C SER A 41 -2.35 -7.50 6.35
N GLU A 42 -2.10 -8.12 5.21
CA GLU A 42 -1.25 -9.32 5.10
C GLU A 42 0.20 -9.00 5.48
N LEU A 43 0.73 -7.87 4.98
CA LEU A 43 2.04 -7.34 5.36
C LEU A 43 2.15 -7.06 6.88
N ASP A 44 1.16 -6.41 7.50
CA ASP A 44 1.15 -6.16 8.95
C ASP A 44 1.15 -7.48 9.76
N ARG A 45 0.33 -8.47 9.36
CA ARG A 45 0.33 -9.80 9.99
C ARG A 45 1.68 -10.49 9.86
N MET A 46 2.30 -10.42 8.69
CA MET A 46 3.63 -10.99 8.46
C MET A 46 4.67 -10.34 9.37
N VAL A 47 4.72 -9.00 9.44
CA VAL A 47 5.63 -8.26 10.31
C VAL A 47 5.43 -8.63 11.78
N ARG A 48 4.19 -8.71 12.26
CA ARG A 48 3.89 -9.13 13.65
C ARG A 48 4.28 -10.57 13.93
N SER A 49 4.19 -11.46 12.95
CA SER A 49 4.56 -12.88 13.10
C SER A 49 6.07 -13.11 13.04
N LEU A 50 6.78 -12.35 12.21
CA LEU A 50 8.22 -12.46 11.99
C LEU A 50 9.02 -11.69 13.06
N GLY A 51 8.47 -10.60 13.61
CA GLY A 51 9.11 -9.77 14.63
C GLY A 51 9.69 -10.52 15.83
N PRO A 52 8.95 -11.45 16.47
CA PRO A 52 9.45 -12.25 17.59
C PRO A 52 10.46 -13.35 17.20
N SER A 53 10.50 -13.72 15.92
CA SER A 53 11.24 -14.89 15.42
C SER A 53 12.47 -14.52 14.59
N ALA A 54 12.68 -13.23 14.33
CA ALA A 54 13.82 -12.72 13.58
C ALA A 54 15.12 -12.97 14.35
N ARG A 55 15.86 -14.00 13.95
CA ARG A 55 17.10 -14.44 14.58
C ARG A 55 18.33 -14.16 13.72
N SER A 56 18.12 -13.84 12.44
CA SER A 56 19.18 -13.46 11.51
C SER A 56 19.12 -11.98 11.16
N ASP A 57 20.26 -11.40 10.77
CA ASP A 57 20.31 -10.04 10.23
C ASP A 57 19.44 -9.89 8.97
N GLN A 58 19.23 -10.99 8.24
CA GLN A 58 18.36 -11.03 7.07
C GLN A 58 16.88 -10.91 7.42
N ASP A 59 16.41 -11.61 8.46
CA ASP A 59 15.04 -11.46 8.97
C ASP A 59 14.80 -10.01 9.43
N ARG A 60 15.82 -9.41 10.05
CA ARG A 60 15.77 -8.03 10.52
C ARG A 60 15.71 -7.04 9.34
N ALA A 61 16.46 -7.26 8.28
CA ALA A 61 16.41 -6.47 7.06
C ALA A 61 15.06 -6.60 6.34
N ALA A 62 14.50 -7.82 6.29
CA ALA A 62 13.17 -8.06 5.74
C ALA A 62 12.08 -7.32 6.54
N LEU A 63 12.16 -7.35 7.87
CA LEU A 63 11.22 -6.62 8.75
C LEU A 63 11.29 -5.10 8.55
N LEU A 64 12.49 -4.52 8.43
CA LEU A 64 12.65 -3.09 8.16
C LEU A 64 12.03 -2.72 6.81
N ARG A 65 12.34 -3.49 5.77
CA ARG A 65 11.79 -3.26 4.42
C ARG A 65 10.26 -3.39 4.40
N ALA A 66 9.71 -4.35 5.14
CA ALA A 66 8.26 -4.50 5.29
C ALA A 66 7.62 -3.28 5.97
N GLY A 67 8.28 -2.72 7.00
CA GLY A 67 7.85 -1.48 7.66
C GLY A 67 7.82 -0.29 6.71
N ASP A 68 8.86 -0.12 5.88
CA ASP A 68 8.93 0.94 4.88
C ASP A 68 7.81 0.82 3.84
N VAL A 69 7.54 -0.40 3.38
CA VAL A 69 6.45 -0.69 2.43
C VAL A 69 5.10 -0.33 3.05
N VAL A 70 4.80 -0.75 4.28
CA VAL A 70 3.56 -0.40 4.98
C VAL A 70 3.43 1.12 5.14
N GLY A 71 4.51 1.81 5.52
CA GLY A 71 4.53 3.27 5.63
C GLY A 71 4.20 3.97 4.31
N SER A 72 4.77 3.49 3.20
CA SER A 72 4.49 4.00 1.85
C SER A 72 3.02 3.82 1.45
N VAL A 73 2.43 2.67 1.78
CA VAL A 73 1.01 2.40 1.51
C VAL A 73 0.10 3.31 2.30
N LEU A 74 0.35 3.48 3.59
CA LEU A 74 -0.45 4.37 4.44
C LEU A 74 -0.42 5.81 3.91
N MET A 75 0.77 6.31 3.56
CA MET A 75 0.93 7.64 2.98
C MET A 75 0.20 7.79 1.63
N ARG A 76 0.20 6.74 0.80
CA ARG A 76 -0.56 6.73 -0.46
C ARG A 76 -2.06 6.72 -0.21
N LEU A 77 -2.55 5.89 0.71
CA LEU A 77 -3.96 5.84 1.10
C LEU A 77 -4.43 7.20 1.61
N GLU A 78 -3.67 7.87 2.47
CA GLU A 78 -3.97 9.22 2.94
C GLU A 78 -4.07 10.23 1.79
N THR A 79 -3.16 10.14 0.81
CA THR A 79 -3.16 10.99 -0.38
C THR A 79 -4.41 10.76 -1.23
N GLU A 80 -4.76 9.49 -1.51
CA GLU A 80 -5.91 9.14 -2.33
C GLU A 80 -7.24 9.43 -1.63
N MET A 81 -7.33 9.22 -0.31
CA MET A 81 -8.49 9.65 0.49
C MET A 81 -8.69 11.16 0.42
N THR A 82 -7.60 11.93 0.57
CA THR A 82 -7.64 13.40 0.49
C THR A 82 -8.11 13.86 -0.89
N ARG A 83 -7.60 13.24 -1.96
CA ARG A 83 -8.04 13.49 -3.34
C ARG A 83 -9.50 13.15 -3.55
N GLY A 84 -9.96 11.99 -3.07
CA GLY A 84 -11.36 11.56 -3.16
C GLY A 84 -12.32 12.49 -2.42
N LEU A 85 -11.94 12.95 -1.22
CA LEU A 85 -12.68 13.96 -0.45
C LEU A 85 -12.76 15.29 -1.18
N ALA A 86 -11.67 15.76 -1.78
CA ALA A 86 -11.64 16.98 -2.57
C ALA A 86 -12.52 16.88 -3.82
N ALA A 87 -12.46 15.75 -4.54
CA ALA A 87 -13.29 15.49 -5.71
C ALA A 87 -14.79 15.48 -5.36
N ARG A 88 -15.19 14.82 -4.27
CA ARG A 88 -16.58 14.81 -3.78
C ARG A 88 -17.08 16.21 -3.39
N ARG A 89 -16.25 17.00 -2.71
CA ARG A 89 -16.58 18.39 -2.38
C ARG A 89 -16.75 19.25 -3.63
N ASN A 90 -15.93 19.02 -4.64
CA ASN A 90 -16.02 19.74 -5.91
C ASN A 90 -17.28 19.34 -6.69
N ASP A 91 -17.60 18.04 -6.75
CA ASP A 91 -18.83 17.54 -7.36
C ASP A 91 -20.09 18.09 -6.68
N ALA A 92 -20.11 18.10 -5.33
CA ALA A 92 -21.22 18.70 -4.58
C ALA A 92 -21.36 20.21 -4.86
N ARG A 93 -20.25 20.93 -5.02
CA ARG A 93 -20.26 22.34 -5.42
C ARG A 93 -20.83 22.53 -6.82
N LEU A 94 -20.41 21.72 -7.79
CA LEU A 94 -20.91 21.77 -9.16
C LEU A 94 -22.40 21.43 -9.19
N ARG A 95 -22.83 20.36 -8.53
CA ARG A 95 -24.25 20.00 -8.38
C ARG A 95 -25.07 21.15 -7.81
N ASN A 96 -24.62 21.81 -6.75
CA ASN A 96 -25.35 22.94 -6.16
C ASN A 96 -25.34 24.20 -7.04
N ALA A 97 -24.28 24.43 -7.83
CA ALA A 97 -24.20 25.56 -8.75
C ALA A 97 -25.13 25.40 -9.97
N TYR A 98 -25.41 24.16 -10.37
CA TYR A 98 -26.29 23.84 -11.50
C TYR A 98 -27.67 23.31 -11.08
N PHE A 99 -27.95 23.23 -9.77
CA PHE A 99 -29.28 22.91 -9.28
C PHE A 99 -30.18 24.15 -9.44
N VAL A 100 -30.91 24.21 -10.56
CA VAL A 100 -32.05 25.11 -10.70
C VAL A 100 -33.24 24.40 -10.07
N PRO A 101 -33.77 24.83 -8.91
CA PRO A 101 -35.02 24.28 -8.41
C PRO A 101 -36.11 24.60 -9.44
N ASP A 102 -36.73 23.57 -10.01
CA ASP A 102 -37.91 23.71 -10.83
C ASP A 102 -38.99 24.36 -9.96
N LEU A 103 -39.30 25.62 -10.24
CA LEU A 103 -40.37 26.37 -9.59
C LEU A 103 -41.66 26.05 -10.36
N THR A 104 -42.27 24.91 -10.03
CA THR A 104 -43.66 24.58 -10.42
C THR A 104 -44.56 24.60 -9.19
#